data_AF-A0A1Y1KH43-F1
#
_entry.id   AF-A0A1Y1KH43-F1
#
_cell.length_a   1.000
_cell.length_b   1.000
_cell.length_c   1.000
_cell.angle_alpha   90.00
_cell.angle_beta   90.00
_cell.angle_gamma   90.00
#
_symmetry.space_group_name_H-M   'P 1'
#
loop_
_entity.id
_entity.type
_entity.pdbx_description
1 polymer ?
#
loop_
_entity_poly.entity_id
_entity_poly.type
_entity_poly.pdbx_seq_one_letter_code
_entity_poly.pdbx_strand_id
1 'polypeptide(L)'
;TGSLFFNYKKTFSIVLLAACDYKYKFTAVDIGAYGSQSDGGVFKKSIFGQQMEDSLMNLPVPTPLPERNDPMPYFFVADEAFPLKQYIMRPFPGKFLPIKQRV
;
A
#
# COMPACT_ATOMS: atom_id res chain seq x y z
N THR A 1 -8.44 -24.99 -9.53
CA THR A 1 -9.29 -25.05 -8.32
C THR A 1 -9.90 -23.68 -8.07
N GLY A 2 -11.22 -23.58 -7.89
CA GLY A 2 -11.92 -22.30 -7.72
C GLY A 2 -11.66 -21.60 -6.37
N SER A 3 -11.17 -22.33 -5.37
CA SER A 3 -10.90 -21.81 -4.01
C SER A 3 -9.88 -20.67 -3.96
N LEU A 4 -9.00 -20.55 -4.95
CA LEU A 4 -8.04 -19.44 -5.04
C LEU A 4 -8.75 -18.09 -5.18
N PHE A 5 -9.87 -18.05 -5.88
CA PHE A 5 -10.62 -16.80 -6.03
C PHE A 5 -11.54 -16.52 -4.83
N PHE A 6 -11.70 -17.47 -3.90
CA PHE A 6 -12.63 -17.34 -2.80
C PHE A 6 -12.03 -16.49 -1.66
N ASN A 7 -12.60 -15.32 -1.43
CA ASN A 7 -12.14 -14.37 -0.42
C ASN A 7 -12.77 -14.60 0.96
N TYR A 8 -12.28 -13.89 1.97
CA TYR A 8 -12.76 -13.97 3.35
C TYR A 8 -14.23 -13.54 3.54
N LYS A 9 -14.80 -12.77 2.60
CA LYS A 9 -16.23 -12.40 2.55
C LYS A 9 -17.11 -13.50 1.95
N LYS A 10 -16.57 -14.70 1.75
CA LYS A 10 -17.26 -15.87 1.20
C LYS A 10 -17.80 -15.65 -0.22
N THR A 11 -17.08 -14.86 -1.02
CA THR A 11 -17.40 -14.59 -2.44
C THR A 11 -16.17 -14.86 -3.30
N PHE A 12 -16.37 -15.09 -4.60
CA PHE A 12 -15.25 -15.18 -5.54
C PHE A 12 -14.88 -13.78 -6.04
N SER A 13 -13.59 -13.44 -6.01
CA SER A 13 -13.09 -12.14 -6.45
C SER A 13 -11.71 -12.24 -7.10
N ILE A 14 -11.43 -11.24 -7.94
CA ILE A 14 -10.09 -10.92 -8.44
C ILE A 14 -9.67 -9.63 -7.71
N VAL A 15 -8.43 -9.59 -7.22
CA VAL A 15 -7.89 -8.40 -6.55
C VAL A 15 -7.44 -7.38 -7.59
N LEU A 16 -7.78 -6.12 -7.32
CA LEU A 16 -7.25 -4.93 -7.97
C LEU A 16 -6.46 -4.17 -6.92
N LEU A 17 -5.16 -4.04 -7.13
CA LEU A 17 -4.28 -3.17 -6.35
C LEU A 17 -4.12 -1.87 -7.12
N ALA A 18 -4.37 -0.73 -6.47
CA ALA A 18 -4.20 0.58 -7.10
C ALA A 18 -3.43 1.54 -6.18
N ALA A 19 -2.63 2.40 -6.81
CA ALA A 19 -2.06 3.57 -6.17
C ALA A 19 -2.73 4.83 -6.76
N CYS A 20 -2.97 5.83 -5.92
CA CYS A 20 -3.53 7.11 -6.35
C CYS A 20 -2.68 8.29 -5.90
N ASP A 21 -2.81 9.40 -6.62
CA ASP A 21 -2.22 10.68 -6.22
C ASP A 21 -3.12 11.44 -5.24
N TYR A 22 -2.63 12.60 -4.79
CA TYR A 22 -3.35 13.51 -3.89
C TYR A 22 -4.64 14.11 -4.48
N LYS A 23 -4.88 13.95 -5.79
CA LYS A 23 -6.12 14.35 -6.48
C LYS A 23 -7.08 13.17 -6.64
N TYR A 24 -6.83 12.07 -5.93
CA TYR A 24 -7.61 10.83 -5.99
C TYR A 24 -7.65 10.20 -7.38
N LYS A 25 -6.62 10.43 -8.22
CA LYS A 25 -6.50 9.80 -9.53
C LYS A 25 -5.62 8.56 -9.43
N PHE A 26 -6.07 7.45 -10.00
CA PHE A 26 -5.24 6.25 -10.10
C PHE A 26 -4.03 6.53 -11.00
N THR A 27 -2.84 6.27 -10.48
CA THR A 27 -1.55 6.44 -11.18
C THR A 27 -0.89 5.11 -11.51
N ALA A 28 -1.24 4.05 -10.79
CA ALA A 28 -0.85 2.68 -11.09
C ALA A 28 -1.98 1.72 -10.70
N VAL A 29 -2.16 0.67 -11.50
CA VAL A 29 -3.14 -0.38 -11.24
C VAL A 29 -2.52 -1.73 -11.61
N ASP A 30 -2.65 -2.72 -10.74
CA ASP A 30 -2.32 -4.12 -10.98
C ASP A 30 -3.58 -4.96 -10.74
N ILE A 31 -3.97 -5.76 -11.74
CA ILE A 31 -5.24 -6.50 -11.75
C ILE A 31 -4.95 -7.96 -12.08
N GLY A 32 -5.54 -8.89 -11.33
CA GLY A 32 -5.51 -10.30 -11.67
C GLY A 32 -5.13 -11.22 -10.52
N ALA A 33 -4.76 -10.67 -9.36
CA ALA A 33 -4.42 -11.49 -8.20
C ALA A 33 -5.64 -12.26 -7.67
N TYR A 34 -5.38 -13.41 -7.07
CA TYR A 34 -6.41 -14.28 -6.51
C TYR A 34 -7.09 -13.63 -5.30
N GLY A 35 -8.42 -13.68 -5.24
CA GLY A 35 -9.21 -13.14 -4.13
C GLY A 35 -8.89 -13.70 -2.74
N SER A 36 -8.22 -14.86 -2.65
CA SER A 36 -7.75 -15.42 -1.39
C SER A 36 -6.44 -14.80 -0.88
N GLN A 37 -5.74 -14.01 -1.70
CA GLN A 37 -4.46 -13.39 -1.31
C GLN A 37 -4.69 -12.13 -0.47
N SER A 38 -3.81 -11.91 0.52
CA SER A 38 -3.80 -10.69 1.32
C SER A 38 -3.24 -9.51 0.54
N ASP A 39 -3.64 -8.28 0.91
CA ASP A 39 -3.20 -7.06 0.24
C ASP A 39 -1.68 -6.91 0.24
N GLY A 40 -1.03 -7.14 1.39
CA GLY A 40 0.43 -7.15 1.49
C GLY A 40 1.11 -8.24 0.64
N GLY A 41 0.45 -9.39 0.46
CA GLY A 41 0.93 -10.48 -0.39
C GLY A 41 0.82 -10.16 -1.88
N VAL A 42 -0.28 -9.51 -2.28
CA VAL A 42 -0.49 -9.00 -3.64
C VAL A 42 0.50 -7.88 -3.94
N PHE A 43 0.68 -6.93 -3.01
CA PHE A 43 1.68 -5.87 -3.12
C PHE A 43 3.09 -6.41 -3.33
N LYS A 44 3.54 -7.36 -2.50
CA LYS A 44 4.89 -7.93 -2.63
C LYS A 44 5.13 -8.60 -3.99
N LYS A 45 4.09 -9.12 -4.64
CA LYS A 45 4.19 -9.81 -5.93
C LYS A 45 3.96 -8.89 -7.13
N SER A 46 3.31 -7.74 -6.96
CA SER A 46 3.03 -6.81 -8.05
C SER A 46 4.31 -6.22 -8.61
N ILE A 47 4.28 -5.84 -9.89
CA ILE A 47 5.39 -5.10 -10.51
C ILE A 47 5.63 -3.79 -9.76
N PHE A 48 4.54 -3.13 -9.34
CA PHE A 48 4.58 -1.92 -8.52
C PHE A 48 5.37 -2.15 -7.22
N GLY A 49 5.04 -3.17 -6.44
CA GLY A 49 5.74 -3.43 -5.18
C GLY A 49 7.19 -3.86 -5.36
N GLN A 50 7.50 -4.63 -6.41
CA GLN A 50 8.88 -5.00 -6.75
C GLN A 50 9.71 -3.76 -7.12
N GLN A 51 9.21 -2.90 -8.01
CA GLN A 51 9.92 -1.67 -8.40
C GLN A 51 10.11 -0.69 -7.23
N MET A 52 9.19 -0.65 -6.27
CA MET A 52 9.34 0.15 -5.06
C MET A 52 10.44 -0.42 -4.14
N GLU A 53 10.50 -1.74 -3.97
CA GLU A 53 11.55 -2.39 -3.16
C GLU A 53 12.95 -2.22 -3.80
N ASP A 54 13.03 -2.31 -5.13
CA ASP A 54 14.26 -2.14 -5.89
C ASP A 54 14.64 -0.66 -6.13
N SER A 55 13.88 0.29 -5.58
CA SER A 55 14.09 1.75 -5.73
C SER A 55 14.10 2.22 -7.20
N LEU A 56 13.37 1.52 -8.07
CA LEU A 56 13.25 1.81 -9.52
C LEU A 56 12.11 2.78 -9.82
N MET A 57 11.17 2.91 -8.89
CA MET A 57 10.18 3.97 -8.91
C MET A 57 10.89 5.27 -8.51
N ASN A 58 11.18 6.11 -9.50
CA ASN A 58 11.84 7.41 -9.33
C ASN A 58 10.98 8.38 -8.49
N LEU A 59 10.82 8.08 -7.20
CA LEU A 59 10.14 8.94 -6.25
C LEU A 59 10.91 10.26 -6.15
N PRO A 60 10.21 11.39 -5.93
CA PRO A 60 10.88 12.65 -5.70
C PRO A 60 11.86 12.55 -4.53
N VAL A 61 12.98 13.26 -4.64
CA VAL A 61 13.95 13.38 -3.55
C VAL A 61 13.24 13.97 -2.33
N PRO A 62 13.52 13.49 -1.10
CA PRO A 62 12.95 14.04 0.12
C PRO A 62 13.06 15.57 0.17
N THR A 63 11.95 16.23 0.48
CA THR A 63 11.88 17.70 0.58
C THR A 63 11.40 18.12 1.97
N PRO A 64 11.92 19.21 2.55
CA PRO A 64 11.42 19.71 3.82
C PRO A 64 9.94 20.10 3.73
N LEU A 65 9.20 19.85 4.80
CA LEU A 65 7.84 20.35 4.95
C LEU A 65 7.85 21.87 5.24
N PRO A 66 6.74 22.59 5.01
CA PRO A 66 6.61 23.96 5.47
C PRO A 66 7.01 24.07 6.95
N GLU A 67 7.79 25.10 7.29
CA GLU A 67 8.26 25.37 8.66
C GLU A 67 9.23 24.34 9.25
N ARG A 68 9.73 23.39 8.45
CA ARG A 68 10.75 22.42 8.85
C ARG A 68 11.96 22.48 7.92
N ASN A 69 13.15 22.22 8.48
CA ASN A 69 14.40 22.11 7.72
C ASN A 69 14.76 20.66 7.39
N ASP A 70 14.25 19.70 8.16
CA ASP A 70 14.53 18.28 7.96
C ASP A 70 13.79 17.74 6.72
N PRO A 71 14.49 17.09 5.77
CA PRO A 71 13.86 16.49 4.59
C PRO A 71 12.88 15.39 4.99
N MET A 72 11.66 15.45 4.44
CA MET A 72 10.65 14.40 4.59
C MET A 72 10.58 13.56 3.31
N PRO A 73 10.71 12.22 3.37
CA PRO A 73 10.53 11.38 2.20
C PRO A 73 9.08 11.40 1.72
N TYR A 74 8.90 11.17 0.43
CA TYR A 74 7.60 10.87 -0.15
C TYR A 74 7.27 9.39 0.06
N PHE A 75 6.05 9.11 0.49
CA PHE A 75 5.57 7.76 0.76
C PHE A 75 4.10 7.62 0.38
N PHE A 76 3.68 6.39 0.13
CA PHE A 76 2.27 6.04 0.01
C PHE A 76 1.66 5.81 1.39
N VAL A 77 0.40 6.19 1.56
CA VAL A 77 -0.38 5.81 2.74
C VAL A 77 -1.14 4.53 2.40
N ALA A 78 -1.03 3.53 3.27
CA ALA A 78 -1.70 2.25 3.11
C ALA A 78 -2.31 1.79 4.44
N ASP A 79 -3.20 0.81 4.39
CA ASP A 79 -3.79 0.25 5.59
C ASP A 79 -2.81 -0.71 6.32
N GLU A 80 -3.27 -1.26 7.45
CA GLU A 80 -2.48 -2.14 8.31
C GLU A 80 -2.08 -3.48 7.65
N ALA A 81 -2.69 -3.86 6.53
CA ALA A 81 -2.36 -5.09 5.80
C ALA A 81 -1.06 -4.97 4.99
N PHE A 82 -0.59 -3.74 4.72
CA PHE A 82 0.69 -3.48 4.06
C PHE A 82 1.84 -3.38 5.08
N PRO A 83 3.09 -3.72 4.71
CA PRO A 83 4.24 -3.54 5.61
C PRO A 83 4.62 -2.07 5.77
N LEU A 84 5.13 -1.69 6.95
CA LEU A 84 5.77 -0.39 7.14
C LEU A 84 7.11 -0.37 6.39
N LYS A 85 7.31 0.61 5.51
CA LYS A 85 8.51 0.78 4.67
C LYS A 85 8.89 2.25 4.60
N GLN A 86 10.08 2.57 4.11
CA GLN A 86 10.47 3.97 3.87
C GLN A 86 9.54 4.69 2.89
N TYR A 87 8.91 3.93 1.99
CA TYR A 87 8.00 4.42 0.96
C TYR A 87 6.52 4.05 1.23
N ILE A 88 6.20 3.41 2.36
CA ILE A 88 4.81 3.12 2.81
C ILE A 88 4.66 3.47 4.28
N MET A 89 3.77 4.42 4.56
CA MET A 89 3.29 4.71 5.91
C MET A 89 1.93 4.05 6.12
N ARG A 90 1.72 3.51 7.32
CA ARG A 90 0.49 2.83 7.72
C ARG A 90 0.13 3.15 9.18
N PRO A 91 -1.13 2.97 9.59
CA PRO A 91 -1.52 3.08 10.99
C PRO A 91 -0.74 2.11 11.89
N PHE A 92 -0.71 2.39 13.19
CA PHE A 92 -0.13 1.45 14.14
C PHE A 92 -0.93 0.14 14.13
N PRO A 93 -0.28 -1.02 14.23
CA PRO A 93 -0.98 -2.30 14.27
C PRO A 93 -1.61 -2.52 15.65
N GLY A 94 -2.86 -3.01 15.70
CA GLY A 94 -3.47 -3.50 16.95
C GLY A 94 -4.95 -3.14 17.13
N LYS A 95 -5.67 -3.96 17.92
CA LYS A 95 -7.14 -3.87 18.05
C LYS A 95 -7.66 -2.94 19.16
N PHE A 96 -6.78 -2.32 19.94
CA PHE A 96 -7.16 -1.46 21.08
C PHE A 96 -6.30 -0.21 21.19
N LEU A 97 -6.04 0.43 20.05
CA LEU A 97 -5.23 1.62 19.99
C LEU A 97 -6.03 2.86 20.46
N PRO A 98 -5.39 3.79 21.20
CA PRO A 98 -5.91 5.15 21.40
C PRO A 98 -6.28 5.78 20.05
N ILE A 99 -7.27 6.69 20.04
CA ILE A 99 -7.77 7.33 18.80
C ILE A 99 -6.63 7.90 17.95
N LYS A 100 -5.62 8.52 18.59
CA LYS A 100 -4.45 9.13 17.92
C LYS A 100 -3.56 8.13 17.16
N GLN A 101 -3.70 6.83 17.42
CA GLN A 101 -2.88 5.77 16.81
C GLN A 101 -3.68 4.91 15.81
N ARG A 102 -4.98 5.18 15.65
CA ARG A 102 -5.86 4.48 14.68
C ARG A 102 -5.82 5.09 13.27
N VAL A 103 -5.21 6.27 13.14
CA VAL A 103 -5.09 7.03 11.89
C VAL A 103 -3.70 6.83 11.31
#